data_AF-A0A816WQ70-F1
#
_entry.id   AF-A0A816WQ70-F1
#
_cell.length_a   1.000
_cell.length_b   1.000
_cell.length_c   1.000
_cell.angle_alpha   90.00
_cell.angle_beta   90.00
_cell.angle_gamma   90.00
#
_symmetry.space_group_name_H-M   'P 1'
#
loop_
_entity.id
_entity.type
_entity.pdbx_description
1 polymer ?
#
loop_
_entity_poly.entity_id
_entity_poly.type
_entity_poly.pdbx_seq_one_letter_code
_entity_poly.pdbx_strand_id
1 'polypeptide(L)'
;MLIIVVQALDLIRGKNFMMLMDSALEGHFSNDDGADLVRLASRCLQYEARERPNVKSLVTSLAPLQKETDVPSYVLLGIPHGAASPKEANSLTPLGDACSRLDLTAIHEILEKVGYKDDEGIANELSFQVWTDQLQETLNAKKQGDAAFKGKDFVTTIECYTQFIEDGTMVSPTVFARRCLCYLMSNKPQEALGDAMQAQVVSPEWPTAFYLQAAALFSLGMDKDACETLKDGTSLEAKKQNNRN
;
A
#
# COMPACT_ATOMS: atom_id res chain seq x y z
N MET A 1 16.73 -24.75 -19.03
CA MET A 1 16.35 -25.16 -17.66
C MET A 1 16.99 -26.48 -17.23
N LEU A 2 16.98 -27.54 -18.06
CA LEU A 2 17.60 -28.84 -17.75
C LEU A 2 19.11 -28.81 -17.48
N ILE A 3 19.86 -27.99 -18.22
CA ILE A 3 21.32 -27.88 -18.08
C ILE A 3 21.73 -27.34 -16.70
N ILE A 4 20.95 -26.42 -16.14
CA ILE A 4 21.25 -25.74 -14.87
C ILE A 4 21.12 -26.71 -13.69
N VAL A 5 20.12 -27.60 -13.71
CA VAL A 5 19.87 -28.56 -12.62
C VAL A 5 20.94 -29.64 -12.58
N VAL A 6 21.36 -30.16 -13.74
CA VAL A 6 22.44 -31.16 -13.84
C VAL A 6 23.78 -30.54 -13.41
N GLN A 7 24.08 -29.33 -13.87
CA GLN A 7 25.29 -28.61 -13.45
C GLN A 7 25.33 -28.33 -11.95
N ALA A 8 24.20 -27.97 -11.33
CA ALA A 8 24.12 -27.77 -9.89
C ALA A 8 24.37 -29.08 -9.11
N LEU A 9 23.83 -30.20 -9.60
CA LEU A 9 23.98 -31.51 -8.98
C LEU A 9 25.44 -32.00 -9.05
N ASP A 10 26.12 -31.81 -10.18
CA ASP A 10 27.54 -32.11 -10.35
C ASP A 10 28.42 -31.22 -9.45
N LEU A 11 28.06 -29.94 -9.31
CA LEU A 11 28.77 -28.99 -8.46
C LEU A 11 28.67 -29.34 -6.97
N ILE A 12 27.50 -29.82 -6.54
CA ILE A 12 27.22 -30.20 -5.14
C ILE A 12 27.89 -31.54 -4.80
N ARG A 13 27.87 -32.52 -5.72
CA ARG A 13 28.47 -33.84 -5.50
C ARG A 13 30.00 -33.83 -5.48
N GLY A 14 30.63 -32.87 -6.17
CA GLY A 14 32.09 -32.77 -6.29
C GLY A 14 32.80 -31.94 -5.23
N LYS A 15 32.08 -31.30 -4.29
CA LYS A 15 32.64 -30.34 -3.33
C LYS A 15 32.47 -30.79 -1.89
N ASN A 16 33.46 -30.48 -1.05
CA ASN A 16 33.36 -30.65 0.41
C ASN A 16 32.26 -29.70 0.93
N PHE A 17 31.34 -30.20 1.76
CA PHE A 17 30.21 -29.42 2.25
C PHE A 17 30.66 -28.15 2.99
N MET A 18 31.84 -28.17 3.63
CA MET A 18 32.43 -26.99 4.26
C MET A 18 32.66 -25.83 3.28
N MET A 19 32.88 -26.12 1.99
CA MET A 19 33.02 -25.09 0.95
C MET A 19 31.67 -24.59 0.39
N LEU A 20 30.57 -25.29 0.70
CA LEU A 20 29.22 -24.95 0.26
C LEU A 20 28.38 -24.30 1.36
N MET A 21 28.77 -24.50 2.61
CA MET A 21 28.08 -23.98 3.78
C MET A 21 28.42 -22.52 4.01
N ASP A 22 27.44 -21.74 4.45
CA ASP A 22 27.67 -20.37 4.88
C ASP A 22 28.67 -20.36 6.04
N SER A 23 29.67 -19.48 5.97
CA SER A 23 30.70 -19.34 7.01
C SER A 23 30.10 -19.01 8.39
N ALA A 24 28.91 -18.40 8.46
CA ALA A 24 28.21 -18.12 9.70
C ALA A 24 27.66 -19.39 10.38
N LEU A 25 27.60 -20.52 9.66
CA LEU A 25 27.15 -21.81 10.19
C LEU A 25 28.32 -22.75 10.50
N GLU A 26 29.56 -22.30 10.30
CA GLU A 26 30.76 -23.08 10.57
C GLU A 26 30.87 -23.36 12.09
N GLY A 27 30.97 -24.65 12.45
CA GLY A 27 31.00 -25.10 13.85
C GLY A 27 29.64 -25.38 14.51
N HIS A 28 28.51 -25.05 13.86
CA HIS A 28 27.16 -25.32 14.39
C HIS A 28 26.62 -26.72 14.03
N PHE A 29 27.18 -27.35 12.99
CA PHE A 29 26.79 -28.67 12.50
C PHE A 29 27.98 -29.62 12.46
N SER A 30 27.74 -30.91 12.76
CA SER A 30 28.78 -31.93 12.63
C SER A 30 29.05 -32.22 11.15
N ASN A 31 30.20 -32.84 10.86
CA ASN A 31 30.53 -33.25 9.50
C ASN A 31 29.50 -34.23 8.91
N ASP A 32 28.94 -35.09 9.76
CA ASP A 32 27.93 -36.07 9.36
C ASP A 32 26.58 -35.39 9.05
N ASP A 33 26.17 -34.42 9.89
CA ASP A 33 24.97 -33.60 9.67
C ASP A 33 25.04 -32.84 8.33
N GLY A 34 26.19 -32.22 8.06
CA GLY A 34 26.43 -31.47 6.82
C GLY A 34 26.43 -32.37 5.59
N ALA A 35 27.03 -33.55 5.68
CA ALA A 35 27.00 -34.54 4.61
C ALA A 35 25.58 -35.04 4.32
N ASP A 36 24.77 -35.26 5.36
CA ASP A 36 23.37 -35.68 5.22
C ASP A 36 22.49 -34.58 4.62
N LEU A 37 22.71 -33.31 4.97
CA LEU A 37 22.01 -32.17 4.38
C LEU A 37 22.31 -32.03 2.88
N VAL A 38 23.59 -32.15 2.49
CA VAL A 38 24.02 -32.13 1.08
C VAL A 38 23.42 -33.30 0.30
N ARG A 39 23.38 -34.49 0.91
CA ARG A 39 22.75 -35.68 0.32
C ARG A 39 21.24 -35.51 0.16
N LEU A 40 20.57 -34.84 1.11
CA LEU A 40 19.15 -34.52 1.03
C LEU A 40 18.87 -33.49 -0.08
N ALA A 41 19.64 -32.41 -0.15
CA ALA A 41 19.54 -31.40 -1.20
C ALA A 41 19.74 -32.01 -2.59
N SER A 42 20.72 -32.89 -2.75
CA SER A 42 20.96 -33.63 -4.00
C SER A 42 19.78 -34.51 -4.42
N ARG A 43 19.01 -35.05 -3.47
CA ARG A 43 17.79 -35.82 -3.76
C ARG A 43 16.63 -34.93 -4.18
N CYS A 44 16.50 -33.74 -3.58
CA CYS A 44 15.49 -32.75 -3.97
C CYS A 44 15.68 -32.25 -5.41
N LEU A 45 16.93 -32.21 -5.88
CA LEU A 45 17.31 -31.74 -7.21
C LEU A 45 17.26 -32.82 -8.31
N GLN A 46 16.84 -34.06 -8.01
CA GLN A 46 16.76 -35.12 -9.01
C GLN A 46 15.83 -34.74 -10.17
N TYR A 47 16.22 -35.11 -11.39
CA TYR A 47 15.42 -34.81 -12.58
C TYR A 47 14.05 -35.50 -12.52
N GLU A 48 14.03 -36.77 -12.12
CA GLU A 48 12.81 -37.57 -12.08
C GLU A 48 12.03 -37.30 -10.78
N ALA A 49 10.75 -36.93 -10.92
CA ALA A 49 9.89 -36.61 -9.78
C ALA A 49 9.74 -37.78 -8.79
N ARG A 50 9.81 -39.03 -9.28
CA ARG A 50 9.71 -40.25 -8.46
C ARG A 50 10.90 -40.46 -7.52
N GLU A 51 12.05 -39.87 -7.83
CA GLU A 51 13.27 -39.96 -7.03
C GLU A 51 13.38 -38.84 -5.99
N ARG A 52 12.50 -37.82 -6.09
CA ARG A 52 12.46 -36.70 -5.14
C ARG A 52 11.79 -37.14 -3.84
N PRO A 53 12.34 -36.76 -2.68
CA PRO A 53 11.70 -37.03 -1.40
C PRO A 53 10.36 -36.30 -1.31
N ASN A 54 9.34 -36.95 -0.72
CA ASN A 54 8.10 -36.28 -0.38
C ASN A 54 8.26 -35.40 0.88
N VAL A 55 7.35 -34.44 1.06
CA VAL A 55 7.40 -33.46 2.17
C VAL A 55 7.51 -34.13 3.54
N LYS A 56 6.80 -35.23 3.78
CA LYS A 56 6.87 -35.96 5.06
C LYS A 56 8.27 -36.52 5.31
N SER A 57 8.87 -37.13 4.29
CA SER A 57 10.25 -37.66 4.34
C SER A 57 11.29 -36.56 4.56
N LEU A 58 11.09 -35.38 3.94
CA LEU A 58 11.93 -34.21 4.16
C LEU A 58 11.89 -33.74 5.61
N VAL A 59 10.68 -33.57 6.16
CA VAL A 59 10.51 -33.14 7.56
C VAL A 59 11.12 -34.14 8.53
N THR A 60 10.91 -35.45 8.33
CA THR A 60 11.52 -36.48 9.17
C THR A 60 13.06 -36.44 9.11
N SER A 61 13.63 -36.15 7.93
CA SER A 61 15.08 -36.09 7.76
C SER A 61 15.71 -34.81 8.32
N LEU A 62 14.97 -33.70 8.32
CA LEU A 62 15.44 -32.39 8.79
C LEU A 62 15.18 -32.15 10.28
N ALA A 63 14.19 -32.80 10.89
CA ALA A 63 13.83 -32.62 12.29
C ALA A 63 14.99 -32.84 13.27
N PRO A 64 15.87 -33.86 13.12
CA PRO A 64 17.03 -34.03 14.00
C PRO A 64 18.09 -32.93 13.88
N LEU A 65 18.12 -32.23 12.73
CA LEU A 65 19.07 -31.16 12.45
C LEU A 65 18.59 -29.80 12.97
N GLN A 66 17.32 -29.68 13.36
CA GLN A 66 16.74 -28.46 13.89
C GLN A 66 17.11 -28.28 15.37
N LYS A 67 18.28 -27.70 15.63
CA LYS A 67 18.80 -27.46 16.99
C LYS A 67 18.18 -26.25 17.69
N GLU A 68 17.72 -25.27 16.91
CA GLU A 68 17.03 -24.07 17.41
C GLU A 68 15.57 -24.11 16.94
N THR A 69 14.67 -24.49 17.85
CA THR A 69 13.22 -24.53 17.61
C THR A 69 12.49 -23.32 18.21
N ASP A 70 13.15 -22.61 19.13
CA ASP A 70 12.57 -21.45 19.84
C ASP A 70 12.60 -20.16 19.01
N VAL A 71 13.45 -20.10 17.98
CA VAL A 71 13.59 -18.92 17.12
C VAL A 71 12.90 -19.22 15.78
N PRO A 72 11.83 -18.48 15.41
CA PRO A 72 11.17 -18.67 14.14
C PRO A 72 12.13 -18.51 12.95
N SER A 73 11.97 -19.35 11.92
CA SER A 73 12.90 -19.44 10.78
C SER A 73 13.12 -18.11 10.04
N TYR A 74 12.16 -17.18 10.08
CA TYR A 74 12.30 -15.85 9.47
C TYR A 74 13.30 -14.95 10.23
N VAL A 75 13.38 -15.08 11.55
CA VAL A 75 14.36 -14.36 12.40
C VAL A 75 15.76 -14.88 12.11
N LEU A 76 15.91 -16.21 12.00
CA LEU A 76 17.20 -16.85 11.70
C LEU A 76 17.73 -16.52 10.31
N LEU A 77 16.85 -16.40 9.31
CA LEU A 77 17.25 -16.08 7.94
C LEU A 77 17.57 -14.60 7.72
N GLY A 78 17.52 -13.78 8.77
CA GLY A 78 17.70 -12.33 8.67
C GLY A 78 16.72 -11.69 7.69
N ILE A 79 15.61 -12.37 7.39
CA ILE A 79 14.56 -11.86 6.52
C ILE A 79 13.75 -10.91 7.41
N PRO A 80 13.78 -9.60 7.15
CA PRO A 80 12.85 -8.70 7.80
C PRO A 80 11.47 -9.00 7.24
N HIS A 81 10.77 -9.95 7.86
CA HIS A 81 9.33 -9.98 7.77
C HIS A 81 8.80 -9.23 8.97
N GLY A 82 8.31 -8.02 8.67
CA GLY A 82 7.48 -7.22 9.55
C GLY A 82 6.54 -8.16 10.25
N ALA A 83 6.68 -8.19 11.57
CA ALA A 83 5.91 -9.07 12.39
C ALA A 83 4.44 -8.86 12.02
N ALA A 84 3.75 -9.95 11.66
CA ALA A 84 2.39 -10.11 12.16
C ALA A 84 2.48 -10.25 13.68
N SER A 85 2.83 -9.14 14.32
CA SER A 85 2.54 -8.85 15.69
C SER A 85 1.00 -8.87 15.78
N PRO A 86 0.40 -9.52 16.79
CA PRO A 86 -0.99 -9.22 17.17
C PRO A 86 -1.19 -7.74 17.56
N LYS A 87 -0.15 -6.90 17.44
CA LYS A 87 -0.08 -5.46 17.68
C LYS A 87 0.77 -4.73 16.62
N GLU A 88 0.76 -5.19 15.38
CA GLU A 88 1.00 -4.33 14.20
C GLU A 88 -0.18 -4.53 13.25
N ALA A 89 -1.37 -4.12 13.72
CA ALA A 89 -2.16 -3.32 12.81
C ALA A 89 -1.20 -2.22 12.34
N ASN A 90 -0.89 -2.15 11.05
CA ASN A 90 -0.53 -0.86 10.46
C ASN A 90 -1.63 0.06 10.96
N SER A 91 -1.36 0.86 11.99
CA SER A 91 -2.38 1.68 12.60
C SER A 91 -2.74 2.63 11.49
N LEU A 92 -3.87 2.35 10.83
CA LEU A 92 -4.34 3.17 9.74
C LEU A 92 -4.28 4.59 10.24
N THR A 93 -3.79 5.50 9.39
CA THR A 93 -3.85 6.91 9.77
C THR A 93 -5.29 7.26 10.10
N PRO A 94 -5.54 8.30 10.91
CA PRO A 94 -6.91 8.65 11.30
C PRO A 94 -7.87 8.70 10.11
N LEU A 95 -7.38 9.14 8.94
CA LEU A 95 -8.14 9.14 7.70
C LEU A 95 -8.40 7.74 7.14
N GLY A 96 -7.36 6.92 6.97
CA GLY A 96 -7.52 5.54 6.47
C GLY A 96 -8.44 4.71 7.38
N ASP A 97 -8.35 4.92 8.68
CA ASP A 97 -9.15 4.25 9.70
C ASP A 97 -10.63 4.67 9.65
N ALA A 98 -10.88 5.97 9.45
CA ALA A 98 -12.22 6.51 9.23
C ALA A 98 -12.83 6.00 7.91
N CYS A 99 -12.05 5.97 6.82
CA CYS A 99 -12.47 5.43 5.53
C CYS A 99 -12.79 3.92 5.59
N SER A 100 -11.98 3.14 6.32
CA SER A 100 -12.23 1.70 6.53
C SER A 100 -13.57 1.44 7.24
N ARG A 101 -14.01 2.35 8.11
CA ARG A 101 -15.25 2.20 8.88
C ARG A 101 -16.44 2.93 8.26
N LEU A 102 -16.23 3.62 7.13
CA LEU A 102 -17.20 4.55 6.56
C LEU A 102 -17.69 5.60 7.57
N ASP A 103 -16.81 6.05 8.47
CA ASP A 103 -17.14 7.14 9.39
C ASP A 103 -17.04 8.47 8.65
N LEU A 104 -18.08 8.79 7.88
CA LEU A 104 -18.11 10.00 7.04
C LEU A 104 -17.96 11.29 7.88
N THR A 105 -18.37 11.26 9.15
CA THR A 105 -18.21 12.41 10.07
C THR A 105 -16.75 12.61 10.42
N ALA A 106 -16.04 11.54 10.79
CA ALA A 106 -14.60 11.61 11.03
C ALA A 106 -13.82 12.00 9.77
N ILE A 107 -14.18 11.47 8.60
CA ILE A 107 -13.57 11.86 7.32
C ILE A 107 -13.75 13.37 7.08
N HIS A 108 -14.95 13.91 7.32
CA HIS A 108 -15.24 15.35 7.19
C HIS A 108 -14.33 16.20 8.07
N GLU A 109 -14.25 15.88 9.36
CA GLU A 109 -13.42 16.61 10.32
C GLU A 109 -11.94 16.57 9.96
N ILE A 110 -11.46 15.45 9.41
CA ILE A 110 -10.08 15.31 8.96
C ILE A 110 -9.84 16.15 7.70
N LEU A 111 -10.70 16.08 6.68
CA LEU A 111 -10.56 16.87 5.45
C LEU A 111 -10.71 18.39 5.68
N GLU A 112 -11.46 18.80 6.70
CA GLU A 112 -11.54 20.19 7.15
C GLU A 112 -10.21 20.65 7.76
N LYS A 113 -9.60 19.83 8.64
CA LYS A 113 -8.33 20.13 9.32
C LYS A 113 -7.08 20.02 8.46
N VAL A 114 -7.05 19.10 7.50
CA VAL A 114 -5.89 18.85 6.62
C VAL A 114 -5.64 20.02 5.64
N GLY A 115 -6.65 20.88 5.44
CA GLY A 115 -6.64 22.21 4.80
C GLY A 115 -5.48 22.60 3.87
N TYR A 116 -5.78 22.81 2.58
CA TYR A 116 -5.07 23.54 1.50
C TYR A 116 -3.54 23.45 1.32
N LYS A 117 -2.79 22.81 2.21
CA LYS A 117 -1.32 22.78 2.14
C LYS A 117 -0.84 22.05 0.88
N ASP A 118 -1.62 21.10 0.38
CA ASP A 118 -1.32 20.40 -0.87
C ASP A 118 -1.76 21.21 -2.13
N ASP A 119 -2.53 22.30 -1.98
CA ASP A 119 -2.89 23.23 -3.07
C ASP A 119 -1.90 24.44 -3.19
N GLU A 120 -0.96 24.61 -2.25
CA GLU A 120 -0.07 25.79 -2.18
C GLU A 120 0.80 26.00 -3.43
N GLY A 121 1.12 24.92 -4.16
CA GLY A 121 1.86 25.01 -5.43
C GLY A 121 1.07 25.67 -6.56
N ILE A 122 -0.26 25.53 -6.58
CA ILE A 122 -1.13 26.02 -7.66
C ILE A 122 -1.36 27.53 -7.53
N ALA A 123 -1.41 28.04 -6.30
CA ALA A 123 -1.56 29.48 -6.05
C ALA A 123 -0.29 30.27 -6.38
N ASN A 124 0.90 29.67 -6.24
CA ASN A 124 2.18 30.36 -6.42
C ASN A 124 2.61 30.52 -7.89
N GLU A 125 1.93 29.83 -8.83
CA GLU A 125 2.20 29.90 -10.27
C GLU A 125 1.18 30.78 -11.03
N LEU A 126 0.36 31.54 -10.29
CA LEU A 126 -0.45 32.62 -10.88
C LEU A 126 0.42 33.86 -11.06
N SER A 127 1.24 33.82 -12.12
CA SER A 127 2.02 34.98 -12.56
C SER A 127 1.11 36.20 -12.76
N PHE A 128 1.64 37.39 -12.43
CA PHE A 128 1.00 38.72 -12.38
C PHE A 128 0.19 39.17 -13.63
N GLN A 129 0.03 38.32 -14.66
CA GLN A 129 -0.63 38.61 -15.93
C GLN A 129 -2.01 37.95 -16.13
N VAL A 130 -2.44 37.03 -15.25
CA VAL A 130 -3.75 36.36 -15.40
C VAL A 130 -4.60 36.61 -14.16
N TRP A 131 -5.18 37.81 -14.05
CA TRP A 131 -6.33 38.08 -13.18
C TRP A 131 -7.48 38.48 -14.09
N THR A 132 -8.10 37.49 -14.73
CA THR A 132 -9.31 37.68 -15.53
C THR A 132 -10.54 37.58 -14.63
N ASP A 133 -11.65 38.20 -15.04
CA ASP A 133 -12.93 38.09 -14.32
C ASP A 133 -13.34 36.61 -14.14
N GLN A 134 -13.08 35.77 -15.15
CA GLN A 134 -13.31 34.32 -15.09
C GLN A 134 -12.49 33.62 -13.99
N LEU A 135 -11.20 33.96 -13.83
CA LEU A 135 -10.38 33.40 -12.76
C LEU A 135 -10.89 33.83 -11.38
N GLN A 136 -11.32 35.09 -11.27
CA GLN A 136 -11.91 35.62 -10.05
C GLN A 136 -13.19 34.87 -9.67
N GLU A 137 -14.06 34.59 -10.63
CA GLU A 137 -15.29 33.81 -10.44
C GLU A 137 -14.98 32.37 -10.02
N THR A 138 -14.04 31.71 -10.70
CA THR A 138 -13.59 30.35 -10.35
C THR A 138 -13.09 30.31 -8.89
N LEU A 139 -12.23 31.25 -8.50
CA LEU A 139 -11.72 31.34 -7.12
C LEU A 139 -12.84 31.64 -6.11
N ASN A 140 -13.83 32.44 -6.48
CA ASN A 140 -14.98 32.72 -5.61
C ASN A 140 -15.87 31.49 -5.42
N ALA A 141 -16.12 30.72 -6.48
CA ALA A 141 -16.86 29.46 -6.39
C ALA A 141 -16.15 28.47 -5.45
N LYS A 142 -14.82 28.33 -5.56
CA LYS A 142 -14.03 27.52 -4.61
C LYS A 142 -14.21 27.99 -3.17
N LYS A 143 -14.03 29.30 -2.92
CA LYS A 143 -14.17 29.89 -1.57
C LYS A 143 -15.57 29.68 -0.98
N GLN A 144 -16.60 29.80 -1.79
CA GLN A 144 -17.98 29.55 -1.35
C GLN A 144 -18.21 28.07 -1.04
N GLY A 145 -17.74 27.17 -1.91
CA GLY A 145 -17.82 25.73 -1.69
C GLY A 145 -17.08 25.29 -0.43
N ASP A 146 -15.94 25.91 -0.16
CA ASP A 146 -15.15 25.70 1.05
C ASP A 146 -15.87 26.14 2.34
N ALA A 147 -16.52 27.31 2.30
CA ALA A 147 -17.33 27.80 3.41
C ALA A 147 -18.54 26.89 3.66
N ALA A 148 -19.23 26.47 2.59
CA ALA A 148 -20.33 25.52 2.65
C ALA A 148 -19.88 24.15 3.21
N PHE A 149 -18.71 23.66 2.79
CA PHE A 149 -18.16 22.38 3.24
C PHE A 149 -17.91 22.41 4.75
N LYS A 150 -17.33 23.51 5.24
CA LYS A 150 -17.14 23.74 6.68
C LYS A 150 -18.47 23.82 7.43
N GLY A 151 -19.47 24.45 6.83
CA GLY A 151 -20.84 24.53 7.36
C GLY A 151 -21.62 23.21 7.28
N LYS A 152 -21.06 22.15 6.71
CA LYS A 152 -21.73 20.86 6.41
C LYS A 152 -22.95 21.03 5.49
N ASP A 153 -22.98 22.10 4.68
CA ASP A 153 -23.96 22.29 3.62
C ASP A 153 -23.49 21.57 2.35
N PHE A 154 -23.69 20.25 2.33
CA PHE A 154 -23.16 19.39 1.28
C PHE A 154 -23.78 19.67 -0.09
N VAL A 155 -25.01 20.18 -0.15
CA VAL A 155 -25.68 20.50 -1.42
C VAL A 155 -25.00 21.71 -2.05
N THR A 156 -24.87 22.81 -1.31
CA THR A 156 -24.18 24.00 -1.81
C THR A 156 -22.71 23.74 -2.09
N THR A 157 -22.04 22.88 -1.28
CA THR A 157 -20.67 22.45 -1.60
C THR A 157 -20.58 21.77 -2.96
N ILE A 158 -21.46 20.81 -3.25
CA ILE A 158 -21.47 20.11 -4.54
C ILE A 158 -21.68 21.08 -5.69
N GLU A 159 -22.63 22.00 -5.57
CA GLU A 159 -22.91 23.00 -6.62
C GLU A 159 -21.69 23.90 -6.88
N CYS A 160 -21.14 24.52 -5.84
CA CYS A 160 -20.01 25.43 -5.97
C CYS A 160 -18.74 24.73 -6.51
N TYR A 161 -18.45 23.52 -6.06
CA TYR A 161 -17.31 22.76 -6.58
C TYR A 161 -17.54 22.23 -7.99
N THR A 162 -18.79 21.97 -8.37
CA THR A 162 -19.11 21.60 -9.76
C THR A 162 -18.88 22.77 -10.69
N GLN A 163 -19.33 23.97 -10.32
CA GLN A 163 -19.02 25.20 -11.07
C GLN A 163 -17.49 25.40 -11.21
N PHE A 164 -16.74 25.27 -10.12
CA PHE A 164 -15.27 25.38 -10.16
C PHE A 164 -14.63 24.40 -11.16
N ILE A 165 -15.11 23.16 -11.21
CA ILE A 165 -14.57 22.12 -12.09
C ILE A 165 -14.99 22.35 -13.55
N GLU A 166 -16.25 22.74 -13.79
CA GLU A 166 -16.78 23.00 -15.13
C GLU A 166 -16.15 24.23 -15.78
N ASP A 167 -15.83 25.27 -15.00
CA ASP A 167 -15.10 26.45 -15.48
C ASP A 167 -13.71 26.08 -16.04
N GLY A 168 -13.12 24.97 -15.60
CA GLY A 168 -11.90 24.38 -16.16
C GLY A 168 -10.63 25.25 -16.07
N THR A 169 -10.73 26.42 -15.46
CA THR A 169 -9.65 27.41 -15.38
C THR A 169 -8.57 26.98 -14.39
N MET A 170 -8.96 26.22 -13.36
CA MET A 170 -8.06 25.66 -12.36
C MET A 170 -8.45 24.23 -12.04
N VAL A 171 -7.46 23.43 -11.63
CA VAL A 171 -7.67 22.06 -11.17
C VAL A 171 -7.18 21.97 -9.74
N SER A 172 -7.98 21.39 -8.85
CA SER A 172 -7.59 21.18 -7.44
C SER A 172 -7.99 19.78 -6.98
N PRO A 173 -7.03 18.95 -6.54
CA PRO A 173 -7.35 17.62 -6.01
C PRO A 173 -8.18 17.72 -4.72
N THR A 174 -8.00 18.79 -3.94
CA THR A 174 -8.78 19.08 -2.73
C THR A 174 -10.27 19.27 -3.03
N VAL A 175 -10.60 19.96 -4.14
CA VAL A 175 -11.99 20.18 -4.57
C VAL A 175 -12.67 18.84 -4.88
N PHE A 176 -12.00 17.96 -5.66
CA PHE A 176 -12.50 16.61 -5.94
C PHE A 176 -12.66 15.79 -4.65
N ALA A 177 -11.68 15.80 -3.76
CA ALA A 177 -11.73 15.04 -2.50
C ALA A 177 -12.90 15.47 -1.59
N ARG A 178 -13.15 16.78 -1.46
CA ARG A 178 -14.25 17.29 -0.64
C ARG A 178 -15.61 17.04 -1.29
N ARG A 179 -15.73 17.23 -2.60
CA ARG A 179 -16.97 16.92 -3.34
C ARG A 179 -17.28 15.41 -3.31
N CYS A 180 -16.27 14.55 -3.41
CA CYS A 180 -16.38 13.10 -3.19
C CYS A 180 -17.06 12.79 -1.85
N LEU A 181 -16.58 13.37 -0.75
CA LEU A 181 -17.20 13.16 0.56
C LEU A 181 -18.65 13.67 0.62
N CYS A 182 -18.93 14.83 0.01
CA CYS A 182 -20.31 15.34 -0.07
C CYS A 182 -21.23 14.41 -0.84
N TYR A 183 -20.74 13.77 -1.91
CA TYR A 183 -21.49 12.73 -2.62
C TYR A 183 -21.74 11.50 -1.74
N LEU A 184 -20.75 11.03 -0.96
CA LEU A 184 -20.97 9.95 0.01
C LEU A 184 -22.02 10.32 1.06
N MET A 185 -21.94 11.53 1.62
CA MET A 185 -22.94 12.06 2.57
C MET A 185 -24.34 12.18 1.96
N SER A 186 -24.42 12.33 0.63
CA SER A 186 -25.67 12.44 -0.13
C SER A 186 -26.12 11.09 -0.72
N ASN A 187 -25.52 9.97 -0.30
CA ASN A 187 -25.81 8.63 -0.80
C ASN A 187 -25.64 8.47 -2.33
N LYS A 188 -24.60 9.09 -2.88
CA LYS A 188 -24.20 9.07 -4.30
C LYS A 188 -22.81 8.46 -4.48
N PRO A 189 -22.62 7.16 -4.17
CA PRO A 189 -21.30 6.55 -4.11
C PRO A 189 -20.61 6.37 -5.47
N GLN A 190 -21.36 6.34 -6.58
CA GLN A 190 -20.80 6.25 -7.92
C GLN A 190 -20.13 7.56 -8.33
N GLU A 191 -20.80 8.69 -8.10
CA GLU A 191 -20.26 10.03 -8.31
C GLU A 191 -19.06 10.28 -7.39
N ALA A 192 -19.14 9.82 -6.14
CA ALA A 192 -18.02 9.88 -5.20
C ALA A 192 -16.79 9.11 -5.71
N LEU A 193 -16.97 7.91 -6.26
CA LEU A 193 -15.88 7.12 -6.83
C LEU A 193 -15.23 7.86 -8.00
N GLY A 194 -16.03 8.47 -8.87
CA GLY A 194 -15.55 9.30 -9.98
C GLY A 194 -14.65 10.44 -9.49
N ASP A 195 -15.08 11.18 -8.47
CA ASP A 195 -14.29 12.28 -7.89
C ASP A 195 -13.00 11.79 -7.22
N ALA A 196 -13.04 10.66 -6.50
CA ALA A 196 -11.83 10.08 -5.90
C ALA A 196 -10.79 9.68 -6.95
N MET A 197 -11.23 9.10 -8.08
CA MET A 197 -10.36 8.77 -9.20
C MET A 197 -9.80 10.02 -9.88
N GLN A 198 -10.60 11.08 -10.06
CA GLN A 198 -10.09 12.36 -10.58
C GLN A 198 -9.05 12.98 -9.65
N ALA A 199 -9.27 12.95 -8.34
CA ALA A 199 -8.28 13.42 -7.37
C ALA A 199 -6.94 12.66 -7.48
N GLN A 200 -6.99 11.35 -7.73
CA GLN A 200 -5.80 10.53 -7.98
C GLN A 200 -5.09 10.90 -9.29
N VAL A 201 -5.85 11.15 -10.37
CA VAL A 201 -5.26 11.59 -11.65
C VAL A 201 -4.52 12.92 -11.49
N VAL A 202 -5.13 13.86 -10.74
CA VAL A 202 -4.54 15.18 -10.49
C VAL A 202 -3.33 15.10 -9.55
N SER A 203 -3.37 14.21 -8.55
CA SER A 203 -2.29 14.03 -7.59
C SER A 203 -2.02 12.53 -7.32
N PRO A 204 -1.20 11.88 -8.17
CA PRO A 204 -0.96 10.43 -8.08
C PRO A 204 -0.27 9.98 -6.80
N GLU A 205 0.52 10.87 -6.18
CA GLU A 205 1.24 10.61 -4.94
C GLU A 205 0.48 11.08 -3.68
N TRP A 206 -0.84 11.25 -3.77
CA TRP A 206 -1.67 11.72 -2.67
C TRP A 206 -2.48 10.59 -2.01
N PRO A 207 -2.11 10.13 -0.80
CA PRO A 207 -2.78 9.03 -0.12
C PRO A 207 -4.28 9.25 0.13
N THR A 208 -4.68 10.50 0.35
CA THR A 208 -6.09 10.90 0.56
C THR A 208 -7.01 10.43 -0.57
N ALA A 209 -6.55 10.51 -1.82
CA ALA A 209 -7.34 10.07 -2.97
C ALA A 209 -7.66 8.57 -2.90
N PHE A 210 -6.68 7.74 -2.54
CA PHE A 210 -6.85 6.30 -2.36
C PHE A 210 -7.79 5.98 -1.18
N TYR A 211 -7.66 6.68 -0.05
CA TYR A 211 -8.56 6.46 1.08
C TYR A 211 -10.03 6.81 0.75
N LEU A 212 -10.26 7.90 0.02
CA LEU A 212 -11.60 8.27 -0.43
C LEU A 212 -12.15 7.30 -1.49
N GLN A 213 -11.30 6.80 -2.39
CA GLN A 213 -11.68 5.76 -3.35
C GLN A 213 -12.10 4.48 -2.62
N ALA A 214 -11.36 4.07 -1.58
CA ALA A 214 -11.74 2.93 -0.74
C ALA A 214 -13.10 3.17 -0.04
N ALA A 215 -13.35 4.35 0.51
CA ALA A 215 -14.64 4.69 1.12
C ALA A 215 -15.81 4.64 0.11
N ALA A 216 -15.59 5.11 -1.12
CA ALA A 216 -16.58 4.99 -2.19
C ALA A 216 -16.84 3.52 -2.57
N LEU A 217 -15.79 2.71 -2.71
CA LEU A 217 -15.90 1.29 -3.02
C LEU A 217 -16.61 0.49 -1.91
N PHE A 218 -16.32 0.75 -0.64
CA PHE A 218 -17.06 0.16 0.48
C PHE A 218 -18.54 0.53 0.43
N SER A 219 -18.86 1.79 0.12
CA SER A 219 -20.26 2.24 -0.03
C SER A 219 -20.97 1.57 -1.22
N LEU A 220 -20.23 1.05 -2.19
CA LEU A 220 -20.73 0.27 -3.33
C LEU A 220 -20.80 -1.25 -3.07
N GLY A 221 -20.34 -1.72 -1.91
CA GLY A 221 -20.25 -3.15 -1.59
C GLY A 221 -19.10 -3.87 -2.33
N MET A 222 -18.13 -3.12 -2.84
CA MET A 222 -16.94 -3.65 -3.52
C MET A 222 -15.79 -3.83 -2.51
N ASP A 223 -16.03 -4.61 -1.45
CA ASP A 223 -15.15 -4.68 -0.27
C ASP A 223 -13.71 -5.13 -0.58
N LYS A 224 -13.53 -6.03 -1.56
CA LYS A 224 -12.22 -6.52 -1.96
C LYS A 224 -11.37 -5.41 -2.57
N ASP A 225 -11.93 -4.71 -3.55
CA ASP A 225 -11.29 -3.60 -4.25
C ASP A 225 -11.03 -2.45 -3.28
N ALA A 226 -11.97 -2.20 -2.35
CA ALA A 226 -11.81 -1.21 -1.29
C ALA A 226 -10.62 -1.53 -0.37
N CYS A 227 -10.49 -2.79 0.08
CA CYS A 227 -9.38 -3.23 0.91
C CYS A 227 -8.03 -3.15 0.19
N GLU A 228 -7.98 -3.45 -1.11
CA GLU A 228 -6.78 -3.31 -1.94
C GLU A 228 -6.39 -1.82 -2.06
N THR A 229 -7.34 -0.97 -2.43
CA THR A 229 -7.13 0.48 -2.56
C THR A 229 -6.66 1.10 -1.22
N LEU A 230 -7.20 0.64 -0.09
CA LEU A 230 -6.82 1.12 1.24
C LEU A 230 -5.37 0.72 1.62
N LYS A 231 -4.91 -0.45 1.18
CA LYS A 231 -3.50 -0.86 1.33
C LYS A 231 -2.57 -0.02 0.46
N ASP A 232 -3.01 0.33 -0.75
CA ASP A 232 -2.24 1.20 -1.66
C ASP A 232 -2.06 2.60 -1.05
N GLY A 233 -3.14 3.19 -0.51
CA GLY A 233 -3.09 4.46 0.21
C GLY A 233 -2.14 4.42 1.41
N THR A 234 -2.22 3.36 2.22
CA THR A 234 -1.33 3.15 3.38
C THR A 234 0.14 3.05 2.96
N SER A 235 0.41 2.31 1.88
CA SER A 235 1.77 2.11 1.36
C SER A 235 2.36 3.41 0.80
N LEU A 236 1.53 4.23 0.13
CA LEU A 236 1.94 5.53 -0.40
C LEU A 236 2.25 6.54 0.70
N GLU A 237 1.43 6.56 1.76
CA GLU A 237 1.63 7.43 2.91
C GLU A 237 2.90 7.07 3.69
N ALA A 238 3.18 5.78 3.88
CA ALA A 238 4.42 5.31 4.49
C ALA A 238 5.67 5.75 3.70
N LYS A 239 5.62 5.66 2.36
CA LYS A 239 6.70 6.14 1.48
C LYS A 239 6.91 7.66 1.63
N LYS A 240 5.83 8.44 1.64
CA LYS A 240 5.88 9.90 1.79
C LYS A 240 6.52 10.32 3.13
N GLN A 241 6.24 9.59 4.21
CA GLN A 241 6.83 9.86 5.51
C GLN A 241 8.32 9.51 5.56
N ASN A 242 8.73 8.41 4.93
CA ASN A 242 10.13 7.99 4.91
C ASN A 242 11.02 8.93 4.08
N ASN A 243 10.47 9.54 3.03
CA ASN A 243 11.19 10.52 2.19
C ASN A 243 11.35 11.91 2.85
N ARG A 244 10.68 12.15 3.99
CA ARG A 244 10.76 13.43 4.73
C ARG A 244 11.78 13.40 5.88
N ASN A 245 12.35 12.24 6.20
CA ASN A 245 13.37 12.03 7.23
C ASN A 245 14.76 11.93 6.61
#